data_AF-A0A3D4Z591-F1
#
_entry.id   AF-A0A3D4Z591-F1
#
_cell.length_a   1.000
_cell.length_b   1.000
_cell.length_c   1.000
_cell.angle_alpha   90.00
_cell.angle_beta   90.00
_cell.angle_gamma   90.00
#
_symmetry.space_group_name_H-M   'P 1'
#
loop_
_entity.id
_entity.type
_entity.pdbx_description
1 polymer ?
#
loop_
_entity_poly.entity_id
_entity_poly.type
_entity_poly.pdbx_seq_one_letter_code
_entity_poly.pdbx_strand_id
1 'polypeptide(L)'
;MLSLIALLLPGAGFALGLCRLRSDPRFAWLHSLRQWPWELWLIAGAGFLATLGGIADWAYHRWSGVPIGSRERFYELMALVFGGLPLFVLMAMASVSPHPGNFLLPVLVVLLFTASLICFDEFVFHRRRCRRLETLMHRFLVFGYAVAWLAWAHWCFVRPLALAKEILL
;
A
#
# COMPACT_ATOMS: atom_id res chain seq x y z
N MET A 1 11.13 10.62 11.38
CA MET A 1 9.85 10.52 12.11
C MET A 1 8.67 10.75 11.17
N LEU A 2 8.65 11.82 10.38
CA LEU A 2 7.57 12.07 9.41
C LEU A 2 7.37 10.91 8.40
N SER A 3 8.44 10.39 7.79
CA SER A 3 8.33 9.24 6.87
C SER A 3 7.72 8.01 7.55
N LEU A 4 8.13 7.71 8.79
CA LEU A 4 7.56 6.60 9.55
C LEU A 4 6.07 6.79 9.84
N ILE A 5 5.65 8.02 10.19
CA ILE A 5 4.22 8.31 10.38
C ILE A 5 3.46 8.12 9.06
N ALA A 6 4.00 8.65 7.95
CA ALA A 6 3.38 8.52 6.64
C ALA A 6 3.29 7.05 6.17
N LEU A 7 4.27 6.22 6.53
CA LEU A 7 4.27 4.77 6.29
C LEU A 7 3.14 4.05 7.05
N LEU A 8 2.91 4.42 8.32
CA LEU A 8 1.95 3.74 9.19
C LEU A 8 0.49 4.18 8.95
N LEU A 9 0.29 5.39 8.44
CA LEU A 9 -1.04 5.99 8.24
C LEU A 9 -1.98 5.11 7.39
N PRO A 10 -1.58 4.59 6.21
CA PRO A 10 -2.44 3.71 5.42
C PRO A 10 -2.87 2.44 6.17
N GLY A 11 -1.95 1.79 6.89
CA GLY A 11 -2.26 0.58 7.65
C GLY A 11 -3.27 0.83 8.78
N ALA A 12 -3.05 1.90 9.54
CA ALA A 12 -3.99 2.34 10.58
C ALA A 12 -5.35 2.74 10.00
N GLY A 13 -5.33 3.51 8.91
CA GLY A 13 -6.54 3.92 8.19
C GLY A 13 -7.34 2.74 7.66
N PHE A 14 -6.68 1.71 7.13
CA PHE A 14 -7.31 0.50 6.66
C PHE A 14 -8.03 -0.24 7.79
N ALA A 15 -7.34 -0.47 8.92
CA ALA A 15 -7.93 -1.13 10.08
C ALA A 15 -9.13 -0.36 10.64
N LEU A 16 -9.01 0.97 10.76
CA LEU A 16 -10.11 1.84 11.18
C LEU A 16 -11.28 1.80 10.19
N GLY A 17 -11.00 1.77 8.89
CA GLY A 17 -12.00 1.62 7.82
C GLY A 17 -12.79 0.32 7.98
N LEU A 18 -12.11 -0.81 8.17
CA LEU A 18 -12.77 -2.10 8.41
C LEU A 18 -13.64 -2.08 9.67
N CYS A 19 -13.15 -1.51 10.77
CA CYS A 19 -13.92 -1.36 12.00
C CYS A 19 -15.18 -0.51 11.78
N ARG A 20 -15.07 0.58 11.01
CA ARG A 20 -16.19 1.47 10.71
C ARG A 20 -17.22 0.83 9.77
N LEU A 21 -16.76 0.04 8.79
CA LEU A 21 -17.63 -0.60 7.80
C LEU A 21 -18.38 -1.81 8.36
N ARG A 22 -17.98 -2.37 9.50
CA ARG A 22 -18.70 -3.49 10.13
C ARG A 22 -20.17 -3.21 10.42
N SER A 23 -20.56 -1.95 10.64
CA SER A 23 -21.96 -1.58 10.89
C SER A 23 -22.79 -1.42 9.61
N ASP A 24 -22.17 -1.41 8.43
CA ASP A 24 -22.86 -1.28 7.14
C ASP A 24 -23.33 -2.66 6.66
N PRO A 25 -24.63 -2.86 6.38
CA PRO A 25 -25.17 -4.15 5.92
C PRO A 25 -24.47 -4.72 4.67
N ARG A 26 -23.95 -3.87 3.79
CA ARG A 26 -23.20 -4.29 2.58
C ARG A 26 -21.91 -5.05 2.93
N PHE A 27 -21.40 -4.84 4.14
CA PHE A 27 -20.16 -5.39 4.65
C PHE A 27 -20.40 -6.32 5.85
N ALA A 28 -21.61 -6.88 6.01
CA ALA A 28 -21.95 -7.79 7.11
C ALA A 28 -21.01 -9.02 7.21
N TRP A 29 -20.42 -9.44 6.08
CA TRP A 29 -19.41 -10.51 6.04
C TRP A 29 -18.14 -10.18 6.85
N LEU A 30 -17.88 -8.90 7.20
CA LEU A 30 -16.77 -8.50 8.06
C LEU A 30 -16.86 -9.04 9.50
N HIS A 31 -18.05 -9.48 9.93
CA HIS A 31 -18.25 -10.11 11.24
C HIS A 31 -17.64 -11.52 11.34
N SER A 32 -17.43 -12.20 10.21
CA SER A 32 -16.89 -13.56 10.17
C SER A 32 -15.62 -13.62 9.33
N LEU A 33 -14.49 -13.89 9.97
CA LEU A 33 -13.18 -14.01 9.30
C LEU A 33 -13.19 -15.08 8.19
N ARG A 34 -14.01 -16.13 8.32
CA ARG A 34 -14.14 -17.18 7.29
C ARG A 34 -14.82 -16.69 6.01
N GLN A 35 -15.60 -15.61 6.09
CA GLN A 35 -16.29 -15.02 4.94
C GLN A 35 -15.48 -13.90 4.30
N TRP A 36 -14.30 -13.57 4.84
CA TRP A 36 -13.45 -12.56 4.25
C TRP A 36 -12.94 -13.04 2.88
N PRO A 37 -13.04 -12.20 1.84
CA PRO A 37 -12.38 -12.48 0.57
C PRO A 37 -10.88 -12.68 0.77
N TRP A 38 -10.30 -13.59 -0.01
CA TRP A 38 -8.87 -13.92 0.05
C TRP A 38 -8.00 -12.68 -0.21
N GLU A 39 -8.49 -11.71 -0.99
CA GLU A 39 -7.81 -10.45 -1.26
C GLU A 39 -7.52 -9.68 0.03
N LEU A 40 -8.44 -9.67 1.00
CA LEU A 40 -8.21 -8.99 2.28
C LEU A 40 -7.16 -9.69 3.14
N TRP A 41 -7.07 -11.02 3.06
CA TRP A 41 -6.01 -11.77 3.71
C TRP A 41 -4.65 -11.44 3.10
N LEU A 42 -4.56 -11.32 1.77
CA LEU A 42 -3.33 -10.89 1.11
C LEU A 42 -2.98 -9.44 1.40
N ILE A 43 -3.96 -8.52 1.41
CA ILE A 43 -3.72 -7.11 1.78
C ILE A 43 -3.17 -7.03 3.21
N ALA A 44 -3.81 -7.73 4.15
CA ALA A 44 -3.39 -7.72 5.55
C ALA A 44 -1.99 -8.35 5.72
N GLY A 45 -1.75 -9.53 5.14
CA GLY A 45 -0.47 -10.23 5.25
C GLY A 45 0.67 -9.49 4.58
N ALA A 46 0.51 -9.13 3.30
CA ALA A 46 1.55 -8.45 2.53
C ALA A 46 1.78 -7.02 3.02
N GLY A 47 0.72 -6.28 3.37
CA GLY A 47 0.82 -4.94 3.96
C GLY A 47 1.49 -4.95 5.33
N PHE A 48 1.23 -5.96 6.17
CA PHE A 48 1.92 -6.13 7.44
C PHE A 48 3.41 -6.40 7.25
N LEU A 49 3.78 -7.33 6.37
CA LEU A 49 5.19 -7.61 6.05
C LEU A 49 5.91 -6.40 5.47
N ALA A 50 5.25 -5.63 4.58
CA ALA A 50 5.80 -4.40 4.03
C ALA A 50 6.05 -3.35 5.11
N THR A 51 5.09 -3.19 6.04
CA THR A 51 5.19 -2.26 7.17
C THR A 51 6.34 -2.65 8.10
N LEU A 52 6.49 -3.94 8.41
CA LEU A 52 7.64 -4.44 9.18
C LEU A 52 8.96 -4.17 8.46
N GLY A 53 9.01 -4.37 7.14
CA GLY A 53 10.16 -4.02 6.31
C GLY A 53 10.55 -2.55 6.44
N GLY A 54 9.58 -1.64 6.34
CA GLY A 54 9.83 -0.20 6.47
C GLY A 54 10.20 0.25 7.88
N ILE A 55 9.61 -0.35 8.92
CA ILE A 55 10.02 -0.09 10.31
C ILE A 55 11.46 -0.57 10.53
N ALA A 56 11.80 -1.78 10.03
CA ALA A 56 13.14 -2.35 10.17
C ALA A 56 14.19 -1.52 9.41
N ASP A 57 13.87 -1.07 8.20
CA ASP A 57 14.71 -0.18 7.40
C ASP A 57 14.93 1.17 8.10
N TRP A 58 13.85 1.80 8.58
CA TRP A 58 13.92 3.03 9.37
C TRP A 58 14.78 2.87 10.63
N ALA A 59 14.62 1.76 11.36
CA ALA A 59 15.39 1.45 12.55
C ALA A 59 16.88 1.22 12.22
N TYR A 60 17.17 0.53 11.11
CA TYR A 60 18.52 0.28 10.63
C TYR A 60 19.24 1.59 10.30
N HIS A 61 18.57 2.53 9.63
CA HIS A 61 19.13 3.87 9.38
C HIS A 61 19.42 4.65 10.66
N ARG A 62 18.56 4.53 11.67
CA ARG A 62 18.76 5.21 12.95
C ARG A 62 19.95 4.64 13.72
N TRP A 63 20.13 3.31 13.66
CA TRP A 63 21.18 2.60 14.38
C TRP A 63 22.55 2.65 13.69
N SER A 64 22.58 2.53 12.36
CA SER A 64 23.82 2.48 11.57
C SER A 64 24.57 3.81 11.52
N GLY A 65 23.94 4.92 11.92
CA GLY A 65 24.55 6.25 11.95
C GLY A 65 24.92 6.82 10.57
N VAL A 66 24.54 6.15 9.48
CA VAL A 66 24.80 6.61 8.11
C VAL A 66 23.93 7.83 7.84
N PRO A 67 24.51 9.00 7.52
CA PRO A 67 23.74 10.19 7.23
C PRO A 67 22.98 10.01 5.91
N ILE A 68 21.66 10.00 6.00
CA ILE A 68 20.76 10.08 4.84
C ILE A 68 20.84 11.50 4.27
N GLY A 69 20.89 11.64 2.95
CA GLY A 69 20.91 12.95 2.30
C GLY A 69 19.60 13.72 2.54
N SER A 70 19.63 15.06 2.53
CA SER A 70 18.39 15.87 2.59
C SER A 70 17.47 15.60 1.39
N ARG A 71 18.06 15.36 0.21
CA ARG A 71 17.33 15.00 -1.01
C ARG A 71 16.69 13.61 -0.92
N GLU A 72 17.40 12.62 -0.42
CA GLU A 72 16.89 11.26 -0.20
C GLU A 72 15.66 11.28 0.72
N ARG A 73 15.75 11.95 1.88
CA ARG A 73 14.59 12.16 2.78
C ARG A 73 13.42 12.87 2.10
N PHE A 74 13.70 13.84 1.23
CA PHE A 74 12.65 14.57 0.53
C PHE A 74 11.91 13.67 -0.45
N TYR A 75 12.61 12.91 -1.29
CA TYR A 75 11.98 12.00 -2.26
C TYR A 75 11.25 10.85 -1.58
N GLU A 76 11.80 10.28 -0.51
CA GLU A 76 11.13 9.29 0.33
C GLU A 76 9.80 9.84 0.87
N LEU A 77 9.82 11.04 1.46
CA LEU A 77 8.62 11.68 1.98
C LEU A 77 7.61 12.01 0.87
N MET A 78 8.07 12.46 -0.30
CA MET A 78 7.21 12.70 -1.46
C MET A 78 6.50 11.41 -1.90
N ALA A 79 7.24 10.29 -1.98
CA ALA A 79 6.67 9.00 -2.36
C ALA A 79 5.57 8.56 -1.37
N LEU A 80 5.78 8.75 -0.07
CA LEU A 80 4.81 8.38 0.96
C LEU A 80 3.60 9.32 0.99
N VAL A 81 3.82 10.64 1.02
CA VAL A 81 2.77 11.64 1.25
C VAL A 81 1.99 11.97 -0.02
N PHE A 82 2.65 12.07 -1.17
CA PHE A 82 2.01 12.43 -2.45
C PHE A 82 1.76 11.23 -3.35
N GLY A 83 2.38 10.08 -3.05
CA GLY A 83 2.12 8.82 -3.74
C GLY A 83 1.22 7.90 -2.90
N GLY A 84 1.81 7.28 -1.87
CA GLY A 84 1.18 6.24 -1.07
C GLY A 84 -0.13 6.67 -0.39
N LEU A 85 -0.17 7.85 0.22
CA LEU A 85 -1.38 8.33 0.91
C LEU A 85 -2.53 8.64 -0.07
N PRO A 86 -2.34 9.40 -1.16
CA PRO A 86 -3.37 9.56 -2.18
C PRO A 86 -3.81 8.25 -2.81
N LEU A 87 -2.88 7.33 -3.07
CA LEU A 87 -3.20 6.00 -3.58
C LEU A 87 -4.11 5.24 -2.60
N PHE A 88 -3.78 5.25 -1.31
CA PHE A 88 -4.60 4.66 -0.25
C PHE A 88 -6.00 5.27 -0.22
N VAL A 89 -6.11 6.61 -0.24
CA VAL A 89 -7.41 7.30 -0.21
C VAL A 89 -8.26 6.93 -1.43
N LEU A 90 -7.68 6.95 -2.63
CA LEU A 90 -8.40 6.58 -3.85
C LEU A 90 -8.86 5.12 -3.82
N MET A 91 -8.01 4.20 -3.35
CA MET A 91 -8.37 2.78 -3.21
C MET A 91 -9.46 2.58 -2.14
N ALA A 92 -9.40 3.29 -1.01
CA ALA A 92 -10.44 3.26 0.02
C ALA A 92 -11.78 3.79 -0.52
N MET A 93 -11.77 4.87 -1.29
CA MET A 93 -12.97 5.39 -1.95
C MET A 93 -13.53 4.41 -2.99
N ALA A 94 -12.66 3.80 -3.81
CA ALA A 94 -13.06 2.78 -4.77
C ALA A 94 -13.73 1.58 -4.07
N SER A 95 -13.24 1.19 -2.89
CA SER A 95 -13.74 0.05 -2.10
C SER A 95 -15.18 0.18 -1.62
N VAL A 96 -15.66 1.42 -1.44
CA VAL A 96 -17.01 1.70 -0.92
C VAL A 96 -17.93 2.31 -1.98
N SER A 97 -17.39 2.61 -3.16
CA SER A 97 -18.11 3.19 -4.28
C SER A 97 -18.99 2.15 -4.97
N PRO A 98 -20.23 2.50 -5.38
CA PRO A 98 -21.03 1.66 -6.28
C PRO A 98 -20.43 1.55 -7.69
N HIS A 99 -19.56 2.49 -8.07
CA HIS A 99 -18.90 2.53 -9.38
C HIS A 99 -17.38 2.62 -9.18
N PRO A 100 -16.70 1.52 -8.77
CA PRO A 100 -15.26 1.55 -8.52
C PRO A 100 -14.47 1.92 -9.77
N GLY A 101 -14.94 1.56 -10.97
CA GLY A 101 -14.27 1.84 -12.24
C GLY A 101 -13.91 3.33 -12.48
N ASN A 102 -14.68 4.27 -11.92
CA ASN A 102 -14.40 5.71 -12.03
C ASN A 102 -13.08 6.12 -11.35
N PHE A 103 -12.59 5.30 -10.42
CA PHE A 103 -11.33 5.54 -9.71
C PHE A 103 -10.12 4.93 -10.40
N LEU A 104 -10.30 4.07 -11.42
CA LEU A 104 -9.21 3.33 -12.04
C LEU A 104 -8.15 4.26 -12.64
N LEU A 105 -8.58 5.25 -13.46
CA LEU A 105 -7.65 6.18 -14.08
C LEU A 105 -6.91 7.05 -13.04
N PRO A 106 -7.58 7.71 -12.06
CA PRO A 106 -6.90 8.40 -10.97
C PRO A 106 -5.90 7.52 -10.21
N VAL A 107 -6.28 6.28 -9.88
CA VAL A 107 -5.42 5.31 -9.19
C VAL A 107 -4.16 5.01 -10.00
N LEU A 108 -4.30 4.76 -11.31
CA LEU A 108 -3.16 4.47 -12.19
C LEU A 108 -2.22 5.67 -12.30
N VAL A 109 -2.73 6.89 -12.39
CA VAL A 109 -1.90 8.12 -12.43
C VAL A 109 -1.06 8.23 -11.15
N VAL A 110 -1.69 8.10 -9.98
CA VAL A 110 -0.97 8.18 -8.70
C VAL A 110 -0.01 7.01 -8.53
N LEU A 111 -0.38 5.79 -8.96
CA LEU A 111 0.49 4.63 -8.92
C LEU A 111 1.75 4.82 -9.76
N LEU A 112 1.61 5.29 -11.01
CA LEU A 112 2.75 5.55 -11.89
C LEU A 112 3.66 6.64 -11.34
N PHE A 113 3.07 7.70 -10.79
CA PHE A 113 3.83 8.74 -10.08
C PHE A 113 4.60 8.16 -8.88
N THR A 114 3.95 7.37 -8.04
CA THR A 114 4.55 6.72 -6.86
C THR A 114 5.68 5.77 -7.27
N ALA A 115 5.42 4.92 -8.26
CA ALA A 115 6.41 3.98 -8.81
C ALA A 115 7.63 4.72 -9.38
N SER A 116 7.41 5.86 -10.06
CA SER A 116 8.51 6.68 -10.58
C SER A 116 9.39 7.23 -9.45
N LEU A 117 8.79 7.68 -8.34
CA LEU A 117 9.54 8.14 -7.17
C LEU A 117 10.31 7.00 -6.49
N ILE A 118 9.68 5.82 -6.33
CA ILE A 118 10.35 4.63 -5.77
C ILE A 118 11.52 4.20 -6.66
N CYS A 119 11.32 4.15 -7.99
CA CYS A 119 12.40 3.82 -8.92
C CYS A 119 13.53 4.86 -8.89
N PHE A 120 13.19 6.15 -8.81
CA PHE A 120 14.19 7.21 -8.66
C PHE A 120 15.00 7.02 -7.38
N ASP A 121 14.34 6.74 -6.26
CA ASP A 121 14.97 6.49 -4.97
C ASP A 121 15.92 5.28 -4.99
N GLU A 122 15.46 4.17 -5.59
CA GLU A 122 16.25 2.94 -5.75
C GLU A 122 17.50 3.19 -6.62
N PHE A 123 17.34 3.83 -7.78
CA PHE A 123 18.43 3.97 -8.76
C PHE A 123 19.43 5.08 -8.42
N VAL A 124 18.98 6.17 -7.79
CA VAL A 124 19.82 7.33 -7.48
C VAL A 124 20.51 7.19 -6.13
N PHE A 125 19.81 6.71 -5.10
CA PHE A 125 20.33 6.64 -3.74
C PHE A 125 20.73 5.22 -3.34
N HIS A 126 19.83 4.25 -3.53
CA HIS A 126 20.02 2.93 -2.91
C HIS A 126 21.05 2.05 -3.62
N ARG A 127 21.00 1.98 -4.96
CA ARG A 127 21.89 1.12 -5.76
C ARG A 127 23.38 1.39 -5.54
N ARG A 128 23.76 2.61 -5.14
CA ARG A 128 25.16 3.02 -4.95
C ARG A 128 25.65 2.90 -3.51
N ARG A 129 24.75 2.91 -2.52
CA ARG A 129 25.10 3.04 -1.10
C ARG A 129 24.69 1.83 -0.25
N CYS A 130 23.56 1.20 -0.56
CA CYS A 130 22.93 0.26 0.35
C CYS A 130 23.74 -1.02 0.53
N ARG A 131 23.80 -1.49 1.76
CA ARG A 131 24.30 -2.83 2.09
C ARG A 131 23.23 -3.87 1.79
N ARG A 132 23.61 -5.14 1.63
CA ARG A 132 22.69 -6.24 1.26
C ARG A 132 21.44 -6.33 2.14
N LEU A 133 21.55 -6.02 3.43
CA LEU A 133 20.43 -6.06 4.39
C LEU A 133 19.43 -4.94 4.13
N GLU A 134 19.90 -3.71 3.92
CA GLU A 134 19.09 -2.53 3.59
C GLU A 134 18.34 -2.77 2.27
N THR A 135 19.02 -3.29 1.24
CA THR A 135 18.38 -3.68 -0.02
C THR A 135 17.29 -4.75 0.19
N LEU A 136 17.54 -5.73 1.06
CA LEU A 136 16.55 -6.78 1.34
C LEU A 136 15.30 -6.21 2.03
N MET A 137 15.48 -5.35 3.04
CA MET A 137 14.38 -4.70 3.76
C MET A 137 13.56 -3.80 2.82
N HIS A 138 14.23 -2.98 2.02
CA HIS A 138 13.59 -2.13 1.01
C HIS A 138 12.80 -2.96 -0.01
N ARG A 139 13.37 -4.07 -0.50
CA ARG A 139 12.66 -4.98 -1.42
C ARG A 139 11.44 -5.62 -0.79
N PHE A 140 11.50 -6.04 0.48
CA PHE A 140 10.32 -6.54 1.18
C PHE A 140 9.24 -5.47 1.32
N LEU A 141 9.63 -4.22 1.60
CA LEU A 141 8.71 -3.09 1.64
C LEU A 141 8.01 -2.88 0.29
N VAL A 142 8.77 -2.72 -0.80
CA VAL A 142 8.21 -2.43 -2.12
C VAL A 142 7.39 -3.61 -2.64
N PHE A 143 7.91 -4.83 -2.51
CA PHE A 143 7.21 -6.04 -2.95
C PHE A 143 5.92 -6.28 -2.16
N GLY A 144 5.96 -6.16 -0.83
CA GLY A 144 4.79 -6.37 0.01
C GLY A 144 3.70 -5.35 -0.29
N TYR A 145 4.03 -4.07 -0.47
CA TYR A 145 3.05 -3.06 -0.89
C TYR A 145 2.52 -3.29 -2.30
N ALA A 146 3.36 -3.76 -3.24
CA ALA A 146 2.91 -4.09 -4.59
C ALA A 146 1.90 -5.26 -4.58
N VAL A 147 2.18 -6.32 -3.82
CA VAL A 147 1.26 -7.47 -3.65
C VAL A 147 -0.05 -7.03 -2.99
N ALA A 148 0.03 -6.24 -1.92
CA ALA A 148 -1.16 -5.70 -1.25
C ALA A 148 -2.00 -4.83 -2.21
N TRP A 149 -1.35 -3.96 -2.99
CA TRP A 149 -2.04 -3.15 -3.99
C TRP A 149 -2.70 -4.01 -5.08
N LEU A 150 -2.02 -5.02 -5.61
CA LEU A 150 -2.58 -5.92 -6.62
C LEU A 150 -3.81 -6.68 -6.11
N ALA A 151 -3.74 -7.20 -4.88
CA ALA A 151 -4.88 -7.85 -4.24
C ALA A 151 -6.06 -6.88 -4.07
N TRP A 152 -5.77 -5.63 -3.66
CA TRP A 152 -6.80 -4.60 -3.51
C TRP A 152 -7.41 -4.18 -4.86
N ALA A 153 -6.57 -4.00 -5.89
CA ALA A 153 -7.02 -3.69 -7.24
C ALA A 153 -7.88 -4.81 -7.82
N HIS A 154 -7.49 -6.08 -7.60
CA HIS A 154 -8.31 -7.23 -7.98
C HIS A 154 -9.69 -7.17 -7.32
N TRP A 155 -9.73 -6.94 -6.00
CA TRP A 155 -10.97 -6.84 -5.25
C TRP A 155 -11.89 -5.72 -5.74
N CYS A 156 -11.35 -4.52 -6.01
CA CYS A 156 -12.14 -3.36 -6.43
C CYS A 156 -12.56 -3.41 -7.90
N PHE A 157 -11.69 -3.86 -8.82
CA PHE A 157 -11.89 -3.65 -10.26
C PHE A 157 -12.15 -4.93 -11.06
N VAL A 158 -11.72 -6.09 -10.57
CA VAL A 158 -11.80 -7.35 -11.31
C VAL A 158 -12.92 -8.24 -10.79
N ARG A 159 -12.97 -8.46 -9.47
CA ARG A 159 -13.96 -9.34 -8.84
C ARG A 159 -15.43 -8.98 -9.17
N PRO A 160 -15.85 -7.69 -9.17
CA PRO A 160 -17.23 -7.35 -9.52
C PRO A 160 -17.59 -7.74 -10.97
N LEU A 161 -16.64 -7.61 -11.91
CA LEU A 161 -16.82 -7.99 -13.30
C LEU A 161 -16.92 -9.52 -13.46
N ALA A 162 -16.12 -10.28 -12.70
CA ALA A 162 -16.18 -11.74 -12.70
C ALA A 162 -17.54 -12.25 -12.21
N LEU A 163 -18.03 -11.72 -11.08
CA LEU A 163 -19.34 -12.07 -10.53
C LEU A 163 -20.49 -11.68 -11.49
N ALA A 164 -20.41 -10.53 -12.15
CA ALA A 164 -21.41 -10.12 -13.12
C ALA A 164 -21.48 -11.07 -14.34
N LYS A 165 -20.34 -11.63 -14.77
CA LYS A 165 -20.29 -12.62 -15.85
C LYS A 165 -20.89 -13.96 -15.43
N GLU A 166 -20.64 -14.41 -14.20
CA GLU A 166 -21.20 -15.67 -13.66
C GLU A 166 -22.73 -15.63 -13.51
N ILE A 167 -23.32 -14.45 -13.30
CA ILE A 167 -24.79 -14.29 -13.21
C ILE A 167 -25.46 -14.30 -14.60
N LEU A 168 -24.71 -13.95 -15.65
CA LEU A 168 -25.22 -13.81 -17.02
C LEU A 168 -25.01 -15.05 -17.91
N LEU A 169 -24.39 -16.11 -17.37
CA LEU A 169 -24.16 -17.41 -18.02
C LEU A 169 -24.94 -18.51 -17.31
#